data_AF-A0A1N7SX19-F1
#
_entry.id   AF-A0A1N7SX19-F1
#
_cell.length_a   1.000
_cell.length_b   1.000
_cell.length_c   1.000
_cell.angle_alpha   90.00
_cell.angle_beta   90.00
_cell.angle_gamma   90.00
#
_symmetry.space_group_name_H-M   'P 1'
#
loop_
_entity.id
_entity.type
_entity.pdbx_description
1 polymer ?
#
loop_
_entity_poly.entity_id
_entity_poly.type
_entity_poly.pdbx_seq_one_letter_code
_entity_poly.pdbx_strand_id
1 'polypeptide(L)'
;MDAADHDAASAKAVQLAHSGEVRGIMKGNVHSDELLAHVVKKDSGLCAGQRISHVFVLDVPTPDHPFFVSDAAINIAPDLPTKADIVQSAIDLARACGVPLPRVAVLSAVETVNVNIPSSLDASILAKMADRRQITGGLADGPLAMDNATDAAAARTCPP
;
A
#
# COMPACT_ATOMS: atom_id res chain seq x y z
N MET A 1 -17.40 9.49 24.76
CA MET A 1 -18.57 9.50 23.86
C MET A 1 -19.13 8.11 23.90
N ASP A 2 -20.39 7.97 24.31
CA ASP A 2 -21.04 6.66 24.37
C ASP A 2 -21.73 6.37 23.05
N ALA A 3 -21.58 5.14 22.57
CA ALA A 3 -22.29 4.60 21.41
C ALA A 3 -23.08 3.36 21.86
N ALA A 4 -24.25 3.14 21.26
CA ALA A 4 -25.15 2.07 21.68
C ALA A 4 -24.62 0.66 21.35
N ASP A 5 -23.86 0.54 20.26
CA ASP A 5 -23.26 -0.70 19.77
C ASP A 5 -22.00 -0.41 18.92
N HIS A 6 -21.38 -1.47 18.41
CA HIS A 6 -20.16 -1.39 17.59
C HIS A 6 -20.38 -0.71 16.23
N ASP A 7 -21.58 -0.80 15.66
CA ASP A 7 -21.91 -0.22 14.35
C ASP A 7 -22.02 1.30 14.50
N ALA A 8 -22.77 1.75 15.52
CA ALA A 8 -22.90 3.15 15.87
C ALA A 8 -21.54 3.76 16.27
N ALA A 9 -20.70 3.01 16.98
CA ALA A 9 -19.34 3.45 17.31
C ALA A 9 -18.49 3.66 16.05
N SER A 10 -18.54 2.72 15.11
CA SER A 10 -17.79 2.76 13.85
C SER A 10 -18.26 3.91 12.94
N ALA A 11 -19.58 4.06 12.78
CA ALA A 11 -20.18 5.17 12.04
C ALA A 11 -19.79 6.52 12.65
N LYS A 12 -19.81 6.64 13.98
CA LYS A 12 -19.44 7.88 14.66
C LYS A 12 -17.97 8.21 14.49
N ALA A 13 -17.07 7.23 14.58
CA ALA A 13 -15.64 7.43 14.36
C ALA A 13 -15.35 7.93 12.94
N VAL A 14 -16.00 7.36 11.93
CA VAL A 14 -15.92 7.81 10.53
C VAL A 14 -16.46 9.23 10.37
N GLN A 15 -17.59 9.55 11.01
CA GLN A 15 -18.15 10.90 10.97
C GLN A 15 -17.20 11.95 11.53
N LEU A 16 -16.56 11.67 12.68
CA LEU A 16 -15.61 12.57 13.32
C LEU A 16 -14.34 12.77 12.46
N ALA A 17 -13.89 11.72 11.77
CA ALA A 17 -12.77 11.84 10.85
C ALA A 17 -13.15 12.66 9.62
N HIS A 18 -14.34 12.44 9.08
CA HIS A 18 -14.88 13.19 7.94
C HIS A 18 -15.09 14.68 8.27
N SER A 19 -15.56 15.01 9.48
CA SER A 19 -15.69 16.41 9.94
C SER A 19 -14.36 17.07 10.30
N GLY A 20 -13.25 16.32 10.33
CA GLY A 20 -11.94 16.82 10.71
C GLY A 20 -11.75 17.01 12.22
N GLU A 21 -12.69 16.57 13.04
CA GLU A 21 -12.59 16.61 14.51
C GLU A 21 -11.50 15.66 15.04
N VAL A 22 -11.22 14.59 14.29
CA VAL A 22 -10.08 13.69 14.56
C VAL A 22 -9.21 13.53 13.31
N ARG A 23 -7.94 13.15 13.53
CA ARG A 23 -6.94 13.00 12.47
C ARG A 23 -6.64 11.55 12.09
N GLY A 24 -7.23 10.59 12.79
CA GLY A 24 -7.06 9.18 12.56
C GLY A 24 -8.11 8.37 13.31
N ILE A 25 -8.35 7.15 12.82
CA ILE A 25 -9.27 6.20 13.44
C ILE A 25 -8.43 5.02 13.93
N MET A 26 -8.56 4.68 15.21
CA MET A 26 -7.97 3.49 15.79
C MET A 26 -9.07 2.45 15.99
N LYS A 27 -8.89 1.27 15.40
CA LYS A 27 -9.78 0.14 15.62
C LYS A 27 -9.63 -0.36 17.06
N GLY A 28 -10.74 -0.31 17.82
CA GLY A 28 -10.84 -0.90 19.16
C GLY A 28 -11.37 -2.34 19.13
N ASN A 29 -12.18 -2.71 20.13
CA ASN A 29 -12.82 -4.02 20.25
C ASN A 29 -14.04 -4.22 19.32
N VAL A 30 -13.88 -3.90 18.03
CA VAL A 30 -14.91 -4.08 16.99
C VAL A 30 -14.42 -5.09 15.95
N HIS A 31 -15.30 -5.65 15.12
CA HIS A 31 -14.82 -6.43 13.97
C HIS A 31 -14.22 -5.51 12.90
N SER A 32 -13.17 -5.98 12.21
CA SER A 32 -12.52 -5.19 11.16
C SER A 32 -13.48 -4.88 10.01
N ASP A 33 -14.31 -5.86 9.63
CA ASP A 33 -15.29 -5.72 8.55
C ASP A 33 -16.34 -4.65 8.87
N GLU A 34 -16.74 -4.54 10.14
CA GLU A 34 -17.72 -3.57 10.61
C GLU A 34 -17.17 -2.15 10.50
N LEU A 35 -15.95 -1.91 10.98
CA LEU A 35 -15.31 -0.60 10.84
C LEU A 35 -15.06 -0.25 9.36
N LEU A 36 -14.48 -1.19 8.60
CA LEU A 36 -14.13 -0.97 7.20
C LEU A 36 -15.38 -0.74 6.35
N ALA A 37 -16.51 -1.39 6.65
CA ALA A 37 -17.78 -1.17 5.96
C ALA A 37 -18.26 0.29 6.04
N HIS A 38 -17.95 1.03 7.11
CA HIS A 38 -18.23 2.48 7.20
C HIS A 38 -17.15 3.32 6.52
N VAL A 39 -15.88 2.93 6.61
CA VAL A 39 -14.76 3.66 5.99
C VAL A 39 -14.86 3.65 4.46
N VAL A 40 -15.23 2.52 3.85
CA VAL A 40 -15.29 2.35 2.38
C VAL A 40 -16.51 2.98 1.72
N LYS A 41 -17.48 3.49 2.49
CA LYS A 41 -18.68 4.10 1.90
C LYS A 41 -18.29 5.35 1.11
N LYS A 42 -18.97 5.58 -0.02
CA LYS A 42 -18.67 6.74 -0.88
C LYS A 42 -18.88 8.08 -0.17
N ASP A 43 -19.84 8.13 0.74
CA ASP A 43 -20.17 9.31 1.56
C ASP A 43 -19.28 9.47 2.80
N SER A 44 -18.36 8.53 3.08
CA SER A 44 -17.40 8.67 4.18
C SER A 44 -16.38 9.77 3.91
N GLY A 45 -16.08 10.05 2.64
CA GLY A 45 -15.03 10.98 2.21
C GLY A 45 -13.59 10.55 2.55
N LEU A 46 -13.39 9.36 3.14
CA LEU A 46 -12.08 8.93 3.66
C LEU A 46 -11.19 8.24 2.62
N CYS A 47 -11.75 7.66 1.56
CA CYS A 47 -10.99 6.86 0.58
C CYS A 47 -10.43 7.66 -0.59
N ALA A 48 -10.66 8.98 -0.67
CA ALA A 48 -10.10 9.89 -1.67
C ALA A 48 -10.09 9.41 -3.15
N GLY A 49 -11.02 8.53 -3.53
CA GLY A 49 -11.09 7.95 -4.88
C GLY A 49 -10.12 6.79 -5.17
N GLN A 50 -9.37 6.33 -4.16
CA GLN A 50 -8.42 5.21 -4.25
C GLN A 50 -8.93 3.99 -3.49
N ARG A 51 -8.41 2.81 -3.84
CA ARG A 51 -8.60 1.61 -3.03
C ARG A 51 -7.85 1.69 -1.70
N ILE A 52 -8.53 1.31 -0.63
CA ILE A 52 -7.88 1.11 0.67
C ILE A 52 -6.86 -0.02 0.54
N SER A 53 -5.66 0.22 1.09
CA SER A 53 -4.59 -0.76 1.19
C SER A 53 -4.04 -0.79 2.61
N HIS A 54 -3.29 -1.85 2.91
CA HIS A 54 -2.62 -2.01 4.20
C HIS A 54 -1.10 -2.00 4.03
N VAL A 55 -0.39 -1.20 4.84
CA VAL A 55 1.07 -1.13 4.83
C VAL A 55 1.63 -1.54 6.19
N PHE A 56 2.49 -2.56 6.21
CA PHE A 56 3.38 -2.81 7.35
C PHE A 56 4.61 -1.92 7.25
N VAL A 57 4.93 -1.21 8.33
CA VAL A 57 6.22 -0.52 8.48
C VAL A 57 7.08 -1.39 9.38
N LEU A 58 8.13 -1.97 8.80
CA LEU A 58 9.01 -2.93 9.45
C LEU A 58 10.36 -2.27 9.71
N ASP A 59 10.71 -2.12 10.99
CA ASP A 59 12.06 -1.78 11.40
C ASP A 59 12.83 -3.08 11.62
N VAL A 60 13.86 -3.33 10.80
CA VAL A 60 14.66 -4.54 10.82
C VAL A 60 16.12 -4.20 11.06
N PRO A 61 16.94 -5.09 11.65
CA PRO A 61 18.31 -4.76 12.04
C PRO A 61 19.22 -4.27 10.91
N THR A 62 18.92 -4.68 9.68
CA THR A 62 19.67 -4.27 8.49
C THR A 62 18.70 -4.21 7.31
N PRO A 63 18.65 -3.13 6.53
CA PRO A 63 19.42 -1.87 6.59
C PRO A 63 18.84 -0.83 7.57
N ASP A 64 19.56 0.28 7.80
CA ASP A 64 19.19 1.38 8.73
C ASP A 64 17.97 2.23 8.30
N HIS A 65 17.06 1.68 7.50
CA HIS A 65 15.82 2.32 7.11
C HIS A 65 14.67 1.30 7.14
N PRO A 66 13.44 1.75 7.49
CA PRO A 66 12.30 0.85 7.57
C PRO A 66 11.86 0.37 6.18
N PHE A 67 11.38 -0.87 6.14
CA PHE A 67 10.67 -1.40 4.98
C PHE A 67 9.18 -1.11 5.06
N PHE A 68 8.59 -0.78 3.92
CA PHE A 68 7.15 -0.62 3.75
C PHE A 68 6.64 -1.78 2.90
N VAL A 69 5.82 -2.65 3.48
CA VAL A 69 5.30 -3.85 2.80
C VAL A 69 3.79 -3.75 2.64
N SER A 70 3.32 -3.81 1.40
CA SER A 70 1.91 -3.65 1.02
C SER A 70 1.57 -4.50 -0.21
N ASP A 71 0.41 -5.13 -0.36
CA ASP A 71 -0.70 -5.29 0.61
C ASP A 71 -0.73 -6.74 1.11
N ALA A 72 -0.80 -6.92 2.42
CA ALA A 72 -0.76 -8.23 3.08
C ALA A 72 -2.04 -8.57 3.87
N ALA A 73 -3.07 -7.72 3.87
CA ALA A 73 -4.22 -7.88 4.76
C ALA A 73 -5.58 -7.55 4.14
N ILE A 74 -5.66 -6.62 3.18
CA ILE A 74 -6.93 -6.10 2.67
C ILE A 74 -7.25 -6.68 1.29
N ASN A 75 -6.34 -6.51 0.33
CA ASN A 75 -6.58 -6.90 -1.06
C ASN A 75 -6.02 -8.31 -1.35
N ILE A 76 -6.90 -9.32 -1.38
CA ILE A 76 -6.53 -10.74 -1.57
C ILE A 76 -5.89 -11.01 -2.94
N ALA A 77 -6.52 -10.51 -4.01
CA ALA A 77 -6.07 -10.66 -5.39
C ALA A 77 -6.37 -9.37 -6.16
N PRO A 78 -5.60 -8.30 -5.92
CA PRO A 78 -5.86 -7.00 -6.55
C PRO A 78 -5.66 -7.09 -8.06
N ASP A 79 -6.54 -6.41 -8.81
CA ASP A 79 -6.32 -6.14 -10.22
C ASP A 79 -5.25 -5.05 -10.42
N LEU A 80 -4.80 -4.85 -11.66
CA LEU A 80 -3.74 -3.88 -11.97
C LEU A 80 -4.06 -2.44 -11.49
N PRO A 81 -5.27 -1.87 -11.70
CA PRO A 81 -5.63 -0.57 -11.14
C PRO A 81 -5.52 -0.53 -9.60
N THR A 82 -6.03 -1.57 -8.92
CA THR A 82 -5.92 -1.66 -7.45
C THR A 82 -4.46 -1.75 -7.01
N LYS A 83 -3.60 -2.46 -7.75
CA LYS A 83 -2.16 -2.48 -7.47
C LYS A 83 -1.51 -1.11 -7.64
N ALA A 84 -1.94 -0.31 -8.62
CA ALA A 84 -1.44 1.05 -8.78
C ALA A 84 -1.83 1.95 -7.58
N ASP A 85 -3.08 1.83 -7.09
CA ASP A 85 -3.54 2.52 -5.87
C ASP A 85 -2.74 2.08 -4.63
N ILE A 86 -2.46 0.78 -4.50
CA ILE A 86 -1.63 0.21 -3.43
C ILE A 86 -0.23 0.83 -3.46
N VAL A 87 0.40 0.89 -4.64
CA VAL A 87 1.73 1.48 -4.81
C VAL A 87 1.74 2.97 -4.47
N GLN A 88 0.76 3.73 -4.98
CA GLN A 88 0.66 5.17 -4.69
C GLN A 88 0.46 5.42 -3.19
N SER A 89 -0.44 4.66 -2.55
CA SER A 89 -0.70 4.75 -1.10
C SER A 89 0.56 4.46 -0.27
N ALA A 90 1.34 3.45 -0.66
CA ALA A 90 2.59 3.12 0.02
C ALA A 90 3.65 4.21 -0.15
N ILE A 91 3.76 4.80 -1.34
CA ILE A 91 4.65 5.95 -1.60
C ILE A 91 4.25 7.14 -0.72
N ASP A 92 2.97 7.49 -0.69
CA ASP A 92 2.47 8.63 0.07
C ASP A 92 2.71 8.46 1.57
N LEU A 93 2.50 7.25 2.09
CA LEU A 93 2.83 6.91 3.48
C LEU A 93 4.35 7.03 3.74
N ALA A 94 5.20 6.44 2.90
CA ALA A 94 6.65 6.51 3.09
C ALA A 94 7.16 7.95 3.08
N ARG A 95 6.59 8.80 2.20
CA ARG A 95 6.88 10.25 2.17
C ARG A 95 6.44 10.95 3.45
N ALA A 96 5.24 10.63 3.96
CA ALA A 96 4.75 11.16 5.23
C ALA A 96 5.62 10.73 6.43
N CYS A 97 6.24 9.55 6.34
CA CYS A 97 7.23 9.06 7.30
C CYS A 97 8.64 9.63 7.10
N GLY A 98 8.84 10.57 6.17
CA GLY A 98 10.11 11.26 5.98
C GLY A 98 11.05 10.65 4.93
N VAL A 99 10.59 9.70 4.11
CA VAL A 99 11.35 9.18 2.97
C VAL A 99 11.07 10.04 1.72
N PRO A 100 11.96 10.98 1.34
CA PRO A 100 11.64 11.99 0.32
C PRO A 100 11.48 11.40 -1.09
N LEU A 101 12.15 10.28 -1.38
CA LEU A 101 12.06 9.56 -2.64
C LEU A 101 11.98 8.05 -2.35
N PRO A 102 10.80 7.50 -2.06
CA PRO A 102 10.61 6.07 -1.83
C PRO A 102 10.94 5.28 -3.08
N ARG A 103 11.62 4.15 -2.89
CA ARG A 103 11.89 3.17 -3.94
C ARG A 103 10.99 1.97 -3.70
N VAL A 104 10.16 1.65 -4.69
CA VAL A 104 9.18 0.58 -4.64
C VAL A 104 9.68 -0.55 -5.53
N ALA A 105 9.90 -1.72 -4.93
CA ALA A 105 10.16 -2.95 -5.66
C ALA A 105 8.85 -3.72 -5.79
N VAL A 106 8.38 -3.93 -7.03
CA VAL A 106 7.18 -4.73 -7.28
C VAL A 106 7.59 -6.19 -7.45
N LEU A 107 7.22 -6.98 -6.46
CA LEU A 107 7.71 -8.36 -6.33
C LEU A 107 7.08 -9.31 -7.34
N SER A 108 7.90 -10.22 -7.87
CA SER A 108 7.48 -11.40 -8.63
C SER A 108 8.40 -12.59 -8.33
N ALA A 109 8.09 -13.74 -8.92
CA ALA A 109 8.90 -14.95 -8.78
C ALA A 109 10.18 -14.93 -9.64
N VAL A 110 10.28 -14.00 -10.58
CA VAL A 110 11.37 -13.86 -11.55
C VAL A 110 11.62 -12.38 -11.83
N GLU A 111 12.83 -12.03 -12.26
CA GLU A 111 13.23 -10.67 -12.63
C GLU A 111 12.91 -10.33 -14.08
N THR A 112 12.67 -11.36 -14.90
CA THR A 112 12.37 -11.19 -16.32
C THR A 112 10.87 -11.23 -16.56
N VAL A 113 10.40 -10.43 -17.53
CA VAL A 113 9.00 -10.43 -17.91
C VAL A 113 8.63 -11.79 -18.49
N ASN A 114 7.72 -12.49 -17.82
CA ASN A 114 7.26 -13.80 -18.24
C ASN A 114 5.73 -13.80 -18.35
N VAL A 115 5.23 -13.94 -19.59
CA VAL A 115 3.80 -13.93 -19.89
C VAL A 115 3.00 -15.01 -19.17
N ASN A 116 3.65 -16.09 -18.73
CA ASN A 116 3.01 -17.17 -17.97
C ASN A 116 2.91 -16.87 -16.47
N ILE A 117 3.52 -15.76 -16.00
CA ILE A 117 3.54 -15.33 -14.60
C ILE A 117 2.84 -13.97 -14.52
N PRO A 118 1.55 -13.92 -14.15
CA PRO A 118 0.77 -12.68 -14.10
C PRO A 118 1.40 -11.57 -13.26
N SER A 119 2.03 -11.92 -12.13
CA SER A 119 2.71 -10.93 -11.29
C SER A 119 3.89 -10.26 -11.99
N SER A 120 4.58 -10.97 -12.90
CA SER A 120 5.69 -10.38 -13.65
C SER A 120 5.20 -9.35 -14.68
N LEU A 121 4.05 -9.61 -15.30
CA LEU A 121 3.39 -8.68 -16.21
C LEU A 121 2.92 -7.43 -15.47
N ASP A 122 2.20 -7.63 -14.35
CA ASP A 122 1.67 -6.51 -13.57
C ASP A 122 2.81 -5.64 -13.03
N ALA A 123 3.89 -6.23 -12.54
CA ALA A 123 5.06 -5.49 -12.08
C ALA A 123 5.69 -4.65 -13.19
N SER A 124 5.85 -5.22 -14.38
CA SER A 124 6.38 -4.50 -15.55
C SER A 124 5.48 -3.32 -15.95
N ILE A 125 4.16 -3.51 -15.88
CA ILE A 125 3.20 -2.46 -16.22
C ILE A 125 3.25 -1.35 -15.18
N LEU A 126 3.31 -1.68 -13.89
CA LEU A 126 3.41 -0.70 -12.79
C LEU A 126 4.70 0.11 -12.88
N ALA A 127 5.84 -0.54 -13.16
CA ALA A 127 7.10 0.15 -13.45
C ALA A 127 6.92 1.14 -14.61
N LYS A 128 6.23 0.72 -15.68
CA LYS A 128 5.96 1.62 -16.81
C LYS A 128 4.99 2.76 -16.48
N MET A 129 4.03 2.53 -15.61
CA MET A 129 3.13 3.56 -15.10
C MET A 129 3.89 4.62 -14.31
N ALA A 130 4.87 4.21 -13.49
CA ALA A 130 5.76 5.12 -12.77
C ALA A 130 6.65 5.95 -13.71
N ASP A 131 7.28 5.32 -14.71
CA ASP A 131 8.03 6.01 -15.77
C ASP A 131 7.20 7.11 -16.46
N ARG A 132 5.92 6.79 -16.71
CA ARG A 132 4.95 7.69 -17.36
C ARG A 132 4.31 8.68 -16.40
N ARG A 133 4.74 8.72 -15.14
CA ARG A 133 4.24 9.61 -14.08
C ARG A 133 2.76 9.43 -13.77
N GLN A 134 2.22 8.24 -13.99
CA GLN A 134 0.89 7.86 -13.50
C GLN A 134 0.94 7.49 -12.02
N ILE A 135 2.06 6.89 -11.59
CA ILE A 135 2.45 6.76 -10.19
C ILE A 135 3.48 7.86 -9.92
N THR A 136 3.34 8.58 -8.81
CA THR A 136 4.13 9.80 -8.55
C THR A 136 4.72 9.82 -7.15
N GLY A 137 5.75 10.65 -6.95
CA GLY A 137 6.36 10.87 -5.63
C GLY A 137 7.39 9.80 -5.21
N GLY A 138 7.58 8.75 -6.01
CA GLY A 138 8.55 7.68 -5.78
C GLY A 138 9.05 7.08 -7.10
N LEU A 139 9.96 6.12 -6.99
CA LEU A 139 10.44 5.30 -8.10
C LEU A 139 9.89 3.89 -7.92
N ALA A 140 9.22 3.34 -8.93
CA ALA A 140 8.74 1.96 -8.88
C ALA A 140 9.41 1.15 -9.99
N ASP A 141 9.91 -0.03 -9.65
CA ASP A 141 10.56 -0.95 -10.58
C ASP A 141 10.15 -2.39 -10.30
N GLY A 142 10.26 -3.24 -11.30
CA GLY A 142 9.80 -4.62 -11.27
C GLY A 142 9.68 -5.24 -12.67
N PRO A 143 9.61 -6.57 -12.76
CA PRO A 143 9.49 -7.51 -11.65
C PRO A 143 10.82 -7.77 -10.94
N LEU A 144 10.77 -7.94 -9.61
CA LEU A 144 11.95 -8.24 -8.79
C LEU A 144 11.69 -9.42 -7.86
N ALA A 145 12.67 -10.31 -7.72
CA ALA A 145 12.68 -11.27 -6.63
C ALA A 145 12.99 -10.57 -5.29
N MET A 146 12.58 -11.19 -4.17
CA MET A 146 12.67 -10.59 -2.84
C MET A 146 14.12 -10.27 -2.41
N ASP A 147 15.07 -11.13 -2.76
CA ASP A 147 16.50 -10.93 -2.51
C ASP A 147 17.01 -9.68 -3.24
N ASN A 148 16.69 -9.53 -4.52
CA ASN A 148 17.06 -8.35 -5.31
C ASN A 148 16.35 -7.06 -4.84
N ALA A 149 15.16 -7.20 -4.25
CA ALA A 149 14.39 -6.08 -3.70
C ALA A 149 14.93 -5.58 -2.34
N THR A 150 15.62 -6.43 -1.58
CA THR A 150 16.03 -6.13 -0.20
C THR A 150 17.54 -5.97 -0.03
N ASP A 151 18.34 -6.57 -0.92
CA ASP A 151 19.81 -6.54 -0.84
C ASP A 151 20.44 -5.96 -2.12
N ALA A 152 21.08 -4.79 -1.96
CA ALA A 152 21.84 -4.14 -3.03
C ALA A 152 23.07 -4.96 -3.49
N ALA A 153 23.55 -5.92 -2.71
CA ALA A 153 24.59 -6.86 -3.13
C ALA A 153 24.01 -7.94 -4.07
N ALA A 154 22.82 -8.48 -3.78
CA ALA A 154 22.12 -9.43 -4.64
C ALA A 154 21.76 -8.79 -6.00
N ALA A 155 21.26 -7.55 -5.97
CA ALA A 155 20.93 -6.78 -7.17
C ALA A 155 22.11 -6.55 -8.13
N ARG A 156 23.37 -6.65 -7.64
CA ARG A 156 24.57 -6.49 -8.48
C ARG A 156 24.98 -7.77 -9.21
N THR A 157 24.51 -8.92 -8.76
CA THR A 157 24.86 -10.22 -9.36
C THR A 157 23.92 -10.65 -10.47
N CYS A 158 22.75 -10.03 -10.59
CA CYS A 158 21.81 -10.30 -11.67
C CYS A 158 22.13 -9.41 -12.89
N PRO A 159 22.30 -9.98 -14.10
CA PRO A 159 22.48 -9.19 -15.33
C PRO A 159 21.21 -8.39 -15.65
N PRO A 160 21.33 -7.22 -16.31
CA PRO A 160 20.20 -6.37 -16.68
C PRO A 160 19.27 -7.00 -17.71
#